data_AF-A0A934B9K3-F1
#
_entry.id   AF-A0A934B9K3-F1
#
_cell.length_a   1.000
_cell.length_b   1.000
_cell.length_c   1.000
_cell.angle_alpha   90.00
_cell.angle_beta   90.00
_cell.angle_gamma   90.00
#
_symmetry.space_group_name_H-M   'P 1'
#
loop_
_entity.id
_entity.type
_entity.pdbx_description
1 polymer ?
#
loop_
_entity_poly.entity_id
_entity_poly.type
_entity_poly.pdbx_seq_one_letter_code
_entity_poly.pdbx_strand_id
1 'polypeptide(L)'
;QYALKALETHDIVLIHIEAPDEAGHEGNVHEKVLAIEQVDSKIIGPILAAKNKFKGLRILVLPDHYTPIVKRTHTPESVPFPAYGMGIEKGIGLPYTEANAHASGLHIKDGHRLIEHLISGSFQ
;
A
#
# COMPACT_ATOMS: atom_id res chain seq x y z
N GLN A 1 6.49 14.97 1.87
CA GLN A 1 7.80 15.67 1.78
C GLN A 1 8.90 14.92 2.52
N TYR A 2 8.72 14.52 3.78
CA TYR A 2 9.74 13.79 4.55
C TYR A 2 10.19 12.47 3.91
N ALA A 3 9.25 11.64 3.42
CA ALA A 3 9.59 10.38 2.77
C ALA A 3 10.50 10.58 1.53
N LEU A 4 10.22 11.60 0.71
CA LEU A 4 11.04 11.94 -0.45
C LEU A 4 12.44 12.39 -0.06
N LYS A 5 12.57 13.15 1.04
CA LYS A 5 13.87 13.56 1.57
C LYS A 5 14.64 12.36 2.13
N ALA A 6 13.95 11.44 2.81
CA ALA A 6 14.58 10.23 3.34
C ALA A 6 15.13 9.33 2.22
N LEU A 7 14.41 9.22 1.09
CA LEU A 7 14.86 8.48 -0.11
C LEU A 7 16.11 9.06 -0.77
N GLU A 8 16.55 10.28 -0.43
CA GLU A 8 17.82 10.82 -0.94
C GLU A 8 19.04 10.18 -0.26
N THR A 9 18.88 9.59 0.92
CA THR A 9 19.99 9.04 1.72
C THR A 9 19.75 7.63 2.26
N HIS A 10 18.58 7.04 2.02
CA HIS A 10 18.21 5.71 2.49
C HIS A 10 17.68 4.85 1.33
N ASP A 11 18.02 3.57 1.34
CA ASP A 11 17.58 2.61 0.32
C ASP A 11 16.12 2.19 0.51
N ILE A 12 15.62 2.20 1.75
CA ILE A 12 14.25 1.80 2.10
C ILE A 12 13.65 2.85 3.05
N VAL A 13 12.43 3.27 2.76
CA VAL A 13 11.64 4.17 3.60
C VAL A 13 10.27 3.54 3.84
N LEU A 14 9.96 3.26 5.11
CA LEU A 14 8.63 2.81 5.54
C LEU A 14 7.79 4.01 5.96
N ILE A 15 6.55 4.07 5.48
CA ILE A 15 5.57 5.09 5.87
C ILE A 15 4.41 4.34 6.52
N HIS A 16 4.13 4.67 7.77
CA HIS A 16 3.03 4.11 8.54
C HIS A 16 1.97 5.18 8.79
N ILE A 17 0.70 4.84 8.60
CA ILE A 17 -0.42 5.79 8.72
C ILE A 17 -1.58 5.09 9.42
N GLU A 18 -1.90 5.58 10.61
CA GLU A 18 -2.89 4.98 11.52
C GLU A 18 -4.34 5.37 11.17
N ALA A 19 -4.55 6.55 10.57
CA ALA A 19 -5.88 7.15 10.44
C ALA A 19 -6.97 6.26 9.81
N PRO A 20 -6.71 5.43 8.77
CA PRO A 20 -7.72 4.53 8.24
C PRO A 20 -8.18 3.43 9.21
N ASP A 21 -7.31 3.03 10.14
CA ASP A 21 -7.60 1.99 11.14
C ASP A 21 -8.49 2.51 12.26
N GLU A 22 -8.13 3.66 12.83
CA GLU A 22 -8.91 4.35 13.87
C GLU A 22 -10.33 4.66 13.40
N ALA A 23 -10.49 5.16 12.16
CA ALA A 23 -11.82 5.36 11.58
C ALA A 23 -12.60 4.04 11.42
N GLY A 24 -11.89 2.93 11.20
CA GLY A 24 -12.42 1.57 11.23
C GLY A 24 -12.96 1.19 12.61
N HIS A 25 -12.19 1.42 13.68
CA HIS A 25 -12.58 1.17 15.06
C HIS A 25 -13.77 2.03 15.51
N GLU A 26 -13.83 3.29 15.09
CA GLU A 26 -14.98 4.17 15.34
C GLU A 26 -16.24 3.74 14.56
N GLY A 27 -16.08 2.92 13.52
CA GLY A 27 -17.14 2.57 12.60
C GLY A 27 -17.58 3.75 11.73
N ASN A 28 -16.69 4.70 11.49
CA ASN A 28 -16.95 5.93 10.75
C ASN A 28 -16.54 5.78 9.28
N VAL A 29 -17.54 5.51 8.42
CA VAL A 29 -17.31 5.31 6.98
C VAL A 29 -16.72 6.56 6.32
N HIS A 30 -17.24 7.75 6.67
CA HIS A 30 -16.82 8.99 6.05
C HIS A 30 -15.35 9.28 6.34
N GLU A 31 -14.94 9.17 7.61
CA GLU A 31 -13.55 9.39 8.00
C GLU A 31 -12.63 8.32 7.42
N LYS A 32 -13.09 7.06 7.31
CA LYS A 32 -12.26 6.01 6.70
C LYS A 32 -12.01 6.26 5.21
N VAL A 33 -13.04 6.66 4.47
CA VAL A 33 -12.90 7.05 3.05
C VAL A 33 -11.98 8.26 2.92
N LEU A 34 -12.21 9.31 3.71
CA LEU A 34 -11.40 10.52 3.70
C LEU A 34 -9.93 10.21 4.03
N ALA A 35 -9.66 9.36 5.01
CA ALA A 35 -8.31 8.95 5.37
C ALA A 35 -7.61 8.27 4.19
N ILE A 36 -8.28 7.33 3.50
CA ILE A 36 -7.74 6.66 2.32
C ILE A 36 -7.46 7.64 1.17
N GLU A 37 -8.38 8.57 0.89
CA GLU A 37 -8.18 9.62 -0.13
C GLU A 37 -7.03 10.56 0.21
N GLN A 38 -6.82 10.86 1.49
CA GLN A 38 -5.68 11.63 1.96
C GLN A 38 -4.37 10.87 1.83
N VAL A 39 -4.36 9.56 2.09
CA VAL A 39 -3.18 8.72 1.82
C VAL A 39 -2.84 8.76 0.33
N ASP A 40 -3.83 8.57 -0.54
CA ASP A 40 -3.63 8.61 -1.99
C ASP A 40 -3.08 9.98 -2.44
N SER A 41 -3.77 11.07 -2.12
CA SER A 41 -3.45 12.41 -2.61
C SER A 41 -2.22 13.05 -1.96
N LYS A 42 -1.96 12.81 -0.66
CA LYS A 42 -0.89 13.47 0.08
C LYS A 42 0.38 12.63 0.22
N ILE A 43 0.30 11.31 0.02
CA ILE A 43 1.42 10.39 0.21
C ILE A 43 1.77 9.71 -1.10
N ILE A 44 0.86 8.93 -1.67
CA ILE A 44 1.14 8.11 -2.87
C ILE A 44 1.35 9.00 -4.10
N GLY A 45 0.45 9.95 -4.35
CA GLY A 45 0.54 10.89 -5.46
C GLY A 45 1.87 11.65 -5.53
N PRO A 46 2.33 12.29 -4.43
CA PRO A 46 3.62 12.96 -4.40
C PRO A 46 4.83 12.03 -4.62
N ILE A 47 4.78 10.79 -4.13
CA ILE A 47 5.84 9.79 -4.40
C ILE A 47 5.86 9.42 -5.88
N LEU A 48 4.69 9.16 -6.47
CA LEU A 48 4.57 8.86 -7.89
C LEU A 48 5.00 10.04 -8.78
N ALA A 49 4.68 11.28 -8.39
CA ALA A 49 5.12 12.48 -9.11
C ALA A 49 6.65 12.63 -9.09
N ALA A 50 7.30 12.19 -8.00
CA ALA A 50 8.75 12.23 -7.84
C ALA A 50 9.48 10.99 -8.41
N LYS A 51 8.78 10.03 -9.03
CA LYS A 51 9.36 8.74 -9.43
C LYS A 51 10.61 8.85 -10.31
N ASN A 52 10.69 9.86 -11.17
CA ASN A 52 11.83 10.06 -12.08
C ASN A 52 13.07 10.61 -11.35
N LYS A 53 12.94 11.07 -10.10
CA LYS A 53 14.06 11.56 -9.27
C LYS A 53 14.89 10.40 -8.71
N PHE A 54 14.29 9.23 -8.52
CA PHE A 54 14.93 8.09 -7.86
C PHE A 54 15.06 6.93 -8.84
N LYS A 55 16.29 6.64 -9.25
CA LYS A 55 16.57 5.50 -10.14
C LYS A 55 16.23 4.20 -9.43
N GLY A 56 15.42 3.36 -10.06
CA GLY A 56 15.06 2.06 -9.50
C GLY A 56 14.01 2.11 -8.38
N LEU A 57 13.27 3.22 -8.25
CA LEU A 57 12.19 3.32 -7.27
C LEU A 57 11.20 2.16 -7.42
N ARG A 58 10.87 1.54 -6.29
CA ARG A 58 9.78 0.61 -6.13
C ARG A 58 8.92 1.03 -4.95
N ILE A 59 7.63 0.76 -5.06
CA ILE A 59 6.60 1.15 -4.12
C ILE A 59 5.74 -0.09 -3.86
N LEU A 60 5.49 -0.36 -2.59
CA LEU A 60 4.52 -1.35 -2.12
C LEU A 60 3.58 -0.63 -1.17
N VAL A 61 2.27 -0.80 -1.35
CA VAL A 61 1.24 -0.17 -0.51
C VAL A 61 0.31 -1.26 -0.01
N LEU A 62 0.03 -1.29 1.29
CA LEU A 62 -0.91 -2.22 1.90
C LEU A 62 -1.27 -1.75 3.30
N PRO A 63 -2.46 -2.09 3.82
CA PRO A 63 -2.66 -2.15 5.26
C PRO A 63 -1.95 -3.39 5.81
N ASP A 64 -1.68 -3.41 7.11
CA ASP A 64 -1.14 -4.58 7.83
C ASP A 64 -2.25 -5.55 8.27
N HIS A 65 -3.47 -5.07 8.49
CA HIS A 65 -4.67 -5.88 8.71
C HIS A 65 -5.96 -5.20 8.21
N TYR A 66 -7.06 -5.93 8.21
CA TYR A 66 -8.39 -5.36 8.03
C TYR A 66 -8.96 -4.89 9.36
N THR A 67 -9.64 -3.74 9.32
CA THR A 67 -10.52 -3.26 10.40
C THR A 67 -11.88 -2.87 9.81
N PRO A 68 -12.75 -3.85 9.48
CA PRO A 68 -13.99 -3.59 8.77
C PRO A 68 -14.93 -2.70 9.61
N ILE A 69 -15.55 -1.69 8.99
CA ILE A 69 -16.43 -0.72 9.68
C ILE A 69 -17.53 -1.40 10.51
N VAL A 70 -18.13 -2.47 9.98
CA VAL A 70 -19.20 -3.21 10.64
C VAL A 70 -18.72 -4.06 11.81
N LYS A 71 -17.42 -4.38 11.86
CA LYS A 71 -16.78 -5.19 12.91
C LYS A 71 -16.10 -4.32 13.97
N ARG A 72 -15.59 -3.15 13.59
CA ARG A 72 -14.89 -2.19 14.48
C ARG A 72 -13.69 -2.78 15.23
N THR A 73 -13.14 -3.86 14.68
CA THR A 73 -12.01 -4.59 15.24
C THR A 73 -11.29 -5.31 14.11
N HIS A 74 -10.08 -5.79 14.40
CA HIS A 74 -9.24 -6.41 13.40
C HIS A 74 -9.83 -7.74 12.96
N THR A 75 -9.69 -8.06 11.68
CA THR A 75 -10.08 -9.35 11.13
C THR A 75 -8.91 -10.00 10.38
N PRO A 76 -8.82 -11.35 10.36
CA PRO A 76 -7.59 -12.06 9.98
C PRO A 76 -7.46 -12.36 8.48
N GLU A 77 -8.37 -11.86 7.65
CA GLU A 77 -8.34 -12.11 6.21
C GLU A 77 -7.10 -11.46 5.55
N SER A 78 -6.67 -12.02 4.42
CA SER A 78 -5.54 -11.48 3.66
C SER A 78 -5.84 -10.09 3.12
N VAL A 79 -4.92 -9.15 3.35
CA VAL A 79 -5.00 -7.78 2.87
C VAL A 79 -4.59 -7.66 1.39
N PRO A 80 -5.17 -6.71 0.64
CA PRO A 80 -4.79 -6.49 -0.74
C PRO A 80 -3.54 -5.59 -0.79
N PHE A 81 -2.78 -5.63 -1.89
CA PHE A 81 -1.62 -4.76 -2.09
C PHE A 81 -1.39 -4.47 -3.58
N PRO A 82 -1.05 -3.24 -3.97
CA PRO A 82 -0.37 -2.97 -5.23
C PRO A 82 1.15 -2.88 -5.03
N ALA A 83 1.89 -3.30 -6.04
CA ALA A 83 3.31 -3.03 -6.19
C ALA A 83 3.56 -2.29 -7.50
N TYR A 84 4.50 -1.35 -7.49
CA TYR A 84 4.87 -0.54 -8.65
C TYR A 84 6.36 -0.27 -8.67
N GLY A 85 6.98 -0.28 -9.85
CA GLY A 85 8.34 0.22 -10.03
C GLY A 85 9.19 -0.67 -10.93
N MET A 86 10.51 -0.47 -10.83
CA MET A 86 11.47 -1.15 -11.70
C MET A 86 11.45 -2.67 -11.52
N GLY A 87 11.28 -3.41 -12.61
CA GLY A 87 11.30 -4.88 -12.62
C GLY A 87 10.00 -5.56 -12.17
N ILE A 88 9.02 -4.79 -11.69
CA ILE A 88 7.71 -5.31 -11.29
C ILE A 88 6.84 -5.42 -12.55
N GLU A 89 6.31 -6.63 -12.80
CA GLU A 89 5.42 -6.87 -13.94
C GLU A 89 4.10 -6.11 -13.79
N LYS A 90 3.52 -5.72 -14.93
CA LYS A 90 2.22 -5.07 -14.93
C LYS A 90 1.16 -6.09 -14.53
N GLY A 91 0.48 -5.84 -13.40
CA GLY A 91 -0.69 -6.62 -12.99
C GLY A 91 -1.90 -6.40 -13.91
N ILE A 92 -3.09 -6.72 -13.42
CA ILE A 92 -4.34 -6.70 -14.20
C ILE A 92 -4.80 -5.30 -14.68
N GLY A 93 -4.12 -4.22 -14.26
CA GLY A 93 -4.39 -2.86 -14.75
C GLY A 93 -5.73 -2.26 -14.29
N LEU A 94 -6.34 -2.80 -13.24
CA LEU A 94 -7.58 -2.31 -12.64
C LEU A 94 -7.30 -1.41 -11.42
N PRO A 95 -8.28 -0.60 -10.96
CA PRO A 95 -8.16 0.18 -9.74
C PRO A 95 -7.84 -0.68 -8.51
N TYR A 96 -7.13 -0.12 -7.54
CA TYR A 96 -6.82 -0.81 -6.30
C TYR A 96 -8.06 -0.91 -5.40
N THR A 97 -8.65 -2.11 -5.36
CA THR A 97 -9.78 -2.48 -4.49
C THR A 97 -9.62 -3.93 -4.06
N GLU A 98 -10.30 -4.34 -2.98
CA GLU A 98 -10.33 -5.72 -2.50
C GLU A 98 -10.80 -6.68 -3.59
N ALA A 99 -11.85 -6.32 -4.33
CA ALA A 99 -12.42 -7.14 -5.40
C ALA A 99 -11.43 -7.34 -6.56
N ASN A 100 -10.75 -6.28 -6.99
CA ASN A 100 -9.76 -6.37 -8.08
C ASN A 100 -8.50 -7.10 -7.64
N ALA A 101 -8.06 -6.92 -6.38
CA ALA A 101 -6.94 -7.67 -5.83
C ALA A 101 -7.23 -9.18 -5.82
N HIS A 102 -8.42 -9.58 -5.37
CA HIS A 102 -8.85 -10.98 -5.43
C HIS A 102 -8.89 -11.50 -6.89
N ALA A 103 -9.41 -10.70 -7.82
CA ALA A 103 -9.47 -11.07 -9.24
C ALA A 103 -8.09 -11.16 -9.92
N SER A 104 -7.03 -10.59 -9.33
CA SER A 104 -5.68 -10.61 -9.90
C SER A 104 -5.03 -11.99 -9.89
N GLY A 105 -5.46 -12.87 -8.97
CA GLY A 105 -4.88 -14.20 -8.77
C GLY A 105 -3.50 -14.21 -8.11
N LEU A 106 -2.86 -13.06 -7.90
CA LEU A 106 -1.60 -12.96 -7.16
C LEU A 106 -1.87 -13.11 -5.66
N HIS A 107 -1.26 -14.10 -5.04
CA HIS A 107 -1.40 -14.34 -3.61
C HIS A 107 -0.05 -14.71 -2.98
N ILE A 108 0.42 -13.85 -2.07
CA ILE A 108 1.60 -14.11 -1.25
C ILE A 108 1.12 -14.62 0.11
N LYS A 109 1.29 -15.92 0.35
CA LYS A 109 0.83 -16.58 1.59
C LYS A 109 1.47 -15.98 2.85
N ASP A 110 2.77 -15.75 2.79
CA ASP A 110 3.57 -15.32 3.94
C ASP A 110 3.85 -13.82 3.84
N GLY A 111 3.06 -12.99 4.55
CA GLY A 111 3.13 -11.53 4.44
C GLY A 111 4.52 -10.93 4.71
N HIS A 112 5.32 -11.54 5.60
CA HIS A 112 6.69 -11.09 5.88
C HIS A 112 7.61 -11.14 4.64
N ARG A 113 7.29 -11.96 3.64
CA ARG A 113 8.07 -12.07 2.40
C ARG A 113 7.85 -10.90 1.44
N LEU A 114 6.83 -10.06 1.66
CA LEU A 114 6.55 -8.92 0.78
C LEU A 114 7.73 -7.94 0.66
N ILE A 115 8.53 -7.78 1.72
CA ILE A 115 9.75 -6.97 1.66
C ILE A 115 10.81 -7.60 0.75
N GLU A 116 10.96 -8.93 0.76
CA GLU A 116 11.86 -9.63 -0.16
C GLU A 116 11.42 -9.45 -1.62
N HIS A 117 10.11 -9.55 -1.87
CA HIS A 117 9.52 -9.31 -3.19
C HIS A 117 9.72 -7.86 -3.65
N LEU A 118 9.57 -6.88 -2.75
CA LEU A 118 9.85 -5.47 -3.04
C LEU A 118 11.33 -5.23 -3.39
N ILE A 119 12.26 -5.79 -2.62
CA ILE A 119 13.71 -5.61 -2.83
C ILE A 119 14.19 -6.31 -4.10
N SER A 120 13.66 -7.51 -4.40
CA SER A 120 13.99 -8.23 -5.63
C SER A 120 13.30 -7.64 -6.86
N GLY A 121 12.13 -7.03 -6.68
CA GLY A 121 11.24 -6.60 -7.76
C GLY A 121 10.42 -7.74 -8.38
N SER A 122 10.44 -8.94 -7.79
CA SER A 122 9.70 -10.11 -8.28
C SER A 122 8.54 -10.41 -7.35
N PHE A 123 7.32 -10.45 -7.89
CA PHE A 123 6.09 -10.81 -7.17
C PHE A 123 5.45 -12.05 -7.82
N GLN A 124 6.24 -13.12 -7.93
CA GLN A 124 5.78 -14.45 -8.38
C GLN A 124 5.08 -15.22 -7.26
#